data_AF-A0A7X9KZB9-F1
#
_entry.id   AF-A0A7X9KZB9-F1
#
_cell.length_a   1.000
_cell.length_b   1.000
_cell.length_c   1.000
_cell.angle_alpha   90.00
_cell.angle_beta   90.00
_cell.angle_gamma   90.00
#
_symmetry.space_group_name_H-M   'P 1'
#
loop_
_entity.id
_entity.type
_entity.pdbx_description
1 polymer ?
#
loop_
_entity_poly.entity_id
_entity_poly.type
_entity_poly.pdbx_seq_one_letter_code
_entity_poly.pdbx_strand_id
1 'polypeptide(L)'
;MNNNRVKEALNNTLSGLRVSDLEASILLAQAKGGKKVKNKLSVAMVLLITLIAISITAFAVISLQQYYEKTIEKEGNHGLIKGWKANDHIAFVDMMTDAGIKLNESKLAQMRNTSLSEEERGNIAWELIQEYYPARDGILTSVDVIAKEKGPVEYWSLEDKAWFSQMMLKYQPNEVGSINLLPTKEEISKEQAIEIMYSYFEKEYGLKRMQFDEKKMSISFSENIWNDGSDSQKLRTWNMDLWLKNDPIPLGISILPNGEIKQAIGPSKRGWQDDWYDTLMQRNFWTVDGLNQFSKTWAPKVAELLSEGHKVPKDLAYLASLKFSLPSSGDITLSQAQEKAIQAILNNLKWTEYELSLFGIKSAYQIDNPDRHEYKFVFTYWMPGITEDQIKEAEQLRKKGEIPFRAVVRVDAKTGEIIEVKEQHKLENDVGFGF
;
A
#
# COMPACT_ATOMS: atom_id res chain seq x y z
N MET A 1 -44.83 99.26 3.41
CA MET A 1 -45.77 98.37 2.70
C MET A 1 -45.17 98.05 1.34
N ASN A 2 -44.55 96.86 1.19
CA ASN A 2 -44.21 96.28 -0.10
C ASN A 2 -44.95 94.93 -0.16
N ASN A 3 -46.10 94.93 -0.86
CA ASN A 3 -46.91 93.73 -1.05
C ASN A 3 -46.11 92.73 -1.88
N ASN A 4 -45.68 91.65 -1.23
CA ASN A 4 -44.94 90.56 -1.83
C ASN A 4 -45.90 89.73 -2.71
N ARG A 5 -46.13 90.20 -3.93
CA ARG A 5 -47.01 89.60 -4.95
C ARG A 5 -46.74 88.12 -5.20
N VAL A 6 -45.51 87.66 -4.97
CA VAL A 6 -45.12 86.25 -5.10
C VAL A 6 -45.70 85.42 -3.96
N LYS A 7 -45.71 85.95 -2.73
CA LYS A 7 -46.32 85.30 -1.56
C LYS A 7 -47.84 85.24 -1.67
N GLU A 8 -48.47 86.28 -2.21
CA GLU A 8 -49.91 86.31 -2.52
C GLU A 8 -50.28 85.32 -3.64
N ALA A 9 -49.48 85.23 -4.71
CA ALA A 9 -49.71 84.28 -5.79
C ALA A 9 -49.56 82.82 -5.34
N LEU A 10 -48.56 82.51 -4.51
CA LEU A 10 -48.35 81.17 -3.94
C LEU A 10 -49.46 80.79 -2.96
N ASN A 11 -49.88 81.71 -2.08
CA ASN A 11 -50.99 81.46 -1.17
C ASN A 11 -52.32 81.27 -1.91
N ASN A 12 -52.56 81.99 -3.02
CA ASN A 12 -53.81 81.87 -3.79
C ASN A 12 -53.85 80.63 -4.70
N THR A 13 -52.72 80.08 -5.14
CA THR A 13 -52.68 78.86 -5.98
C THR A 13 -52.51 77.56 -5.19
N LEU A 14 -52.07 77.61 -3.93
CA LEU A 14 -51.83 76.43 -3.09
C LEU A 14 -52.65 76.39 -1.79
N SER A 15 -53.64 77.29 -1.63
CA SER A 15 -54.52 77.40 -0.45
C SER A 15 -55.35 76.15 -0.14
N GLY A 16 -55.42 75.18 -1.06
CA GLY A 16 -56.10 73.89 -0.87
C GLY A 16 -55.21 72.74 -0.41
N LEU A 17 -53.87 72.90 -0.37
CA LEU A 17 -52.95 71.82 0.01
C LEU A 17 -52.46 72.01 1.44
N ARG A 18 -53.25 71.52 2.40
CA ARG A 18 -52.76 71.30 3.76
C ARG A 18 -51.92 70.03 3.77
N VAL A 19 -50.61 70.19 3.57
CA VAL A 19 -49.65 69.14 3.91
C VAL A 19 -49.47 69.20 5.42
N SER A 20 -49.75 68.09 6.11
CA SER A 20 -49.55 68.01 7.55
C SER A 20 -48.07 68.15 7.91
N ASP A 21 -47.73 68.65 9.11
CA ASP A 21 -46.33 68.72 9.57
C ASP A 21 -45.63 67.34 9.51
N LEU A 22 -46.42 66.26 9.64
CA LEU A 22 -45.97 64.89 9.47
C LEU A 22 -45.55 64.60 8.03
N GLU A 23 -46.35 64.97 7.03
CA GLU A 23 -46.02 64.77 5.61
C GLU A 23 -44.85 65.66 5.17
N ALA A 24 -44.74 66.88 5.71
CA ALA A 24 -43.57 67.73 5.49
C ALA A 24 -42.28 67.12 6.08
N SER A 25 -42.38 66.49 7.26
CA SER A 25 -41.26 65.78 7.89
C SER A 25 -40.83 64.53 7.12
N ILE A 26 -41.80 63.81 6.53
CA ILE A 26 -41.55 62.61 5.70
C ILE A 26 -40.89 63.00 4.38
N LEU A 27 -41.34 64.08 3.73
CA LEU A 27 -40.72 64.61 2.52
C LEU A 27 -39.30 65.14 2.78
N LEU A 28 -39.06 65.79 3.92
CA LEU A 28 -37.72 66.22 4.34
C LEU A 28 -36.80 65.05 4.69
N ALA A 29 -37.32 63.98 5.28
CA ALA A 29 -36.56 62.76 5.56
C ALA A 29 -36.20 62.00 4.27
N GLN A 30 -37.06 62.02 3.25
CA GLN A 30 -36.76 61.50 1.91
C GLN A 30 -35.74 62.38 1.17
N ALA A 31 -35.88 63.72 1.24
CA ALA A 31 -34.97 64.66 0.58
C ALA A 31 -33.58 64.71 1.22
N LYS A 32 -33.45 64.41 2.52
CA LYS A 32 -32.17 64.35 3.24
C LYS A 32 -31.46 62.99 3.19
N GLY A 33 -31.83 62.10 2.26
CA GLY A 33 -31.09 60.86 2.00
C GLY A 33 -31.43 59.70 2.95
N GLY A 34 -32.68 59.61 3.39
CA GLY A 34 -33.20 58.53 4.24
C GLY A 34 -33.31 57.17 3.55
N LYS A 35 -32.19 56.58 3.14
CA LYS A 35 -32.07 55.12 2.99
C LYS A 35 -30.66 54.72 3.43
N LYS A 36 -30.53 54.24 4.67
CA LYS A 36 -29.33 53.47 5.09
C LYS A 36 -29.29 52.21 4.23
N VAL A 37 -28.62 52.28 3.09
CA VAL A 37 -28.23 51.09 2.34
C VAL A 37 -27.16 50.37 3.15
N LYS A 38 -27.37 49.09 3.47
CA LYS A 38 -26.26 48.20 3.86
C LYS A 38 -25.17 48.38 2.80
N ASN A 39 -23.97 48.79 3.20
CA ASN A 39 -22.82 48.91 2.30
C ASN A 39 -22.60 47.55 1.63
N LYS A 40 -23.17 47.35 0.45
CA LYS A 40 -22.85 46.22 -0.41
C LYS A 40 -21.40 46.48 -0.83
N LEU A 41 -20.50 45.57 -0.46
CA LEU A 41 -19.12 45.57 -0.95
C LEU A 41 -19.16 45.88 -2.45
N SER A 42 -18.44 46.92 -2.88
CA SER A 42 -18.43 47.27 -4.30
C SER A 42 -17.88 46.08 -5.09
N VAL A 43 -18.38 45.87 -6.30
CA VAL A 43 -17.89 44.78 -7.18
C VAL A 43 -16.37 44.86 -7.33
N ALA A 44 -15.81 46.08 -7.36
CA ALA A 44 -14.36 46.30 -7.37
C ALA A 44 -13.67 45.82 -6.09
N MET A 45 -14.28 45.95 -4.92
CA MET A 45 -13.72 45.44 -3.67
C MET A 45 -13.85 43.92 -3.55
N VAL A 46 -14.92 43.32 -4.05
CA VAL A 46 -15.03 41.86 -4.15
C VAL A 46 -13.96 41.33 -5.10
N LEU A 47 -13.80 41.93 -6.28
CA LEU A 47 -12.73 41.58 -7.23
C LEU A 47 -11.34 41.77 -6.62
N LEU A 48 -11.09 42.84 -5.87
CA LEU A 48 -9.82 43.06 -5.19
C LEU A 48 -9.55 41.98 -4.13
N ILE A 49 -10.55 41.64 -3.31
CA ILE A 49 -10.42 40.56 -2.32
C ILE A 49 -10.19 39.21 -3.01
N THR A 50 -10.90 38.93 -4.11
CA THR A 50 -10.71 37.71 -4.90
C THR A 50 -9.30 37.68 -5.52
N LEU A 51 -8.80 38.79 -6.06
CA LEU A 51 -7.45 38.88 -6.62
C LEU A 51 -6.38 38.70 -5.53
N ILE A 52 -6.53 39.35 -4.36
CA ILE A 52 -5.62 39.18 -3.22
C ILE A 52 -5.64 37.72 -2.73
N ALA A 53 -6.81 37.10 -2.63
CA ALA A 53 -6.93 35.69 -2.24
C ALA A 53 -6.25 34.76 -3.26
N ILE A 54 -6.48 34.97 -4.57
CA ILE A 54 -5.83 34.21 -5.64
C ILE A 54 -4.31 34.39 -5.59
N SER A 55 -3.82 35.60 -5.36
CA SER A 55 -2.38 35.88 -5.25
C SER A 55 -1.74 35.19 -4.03
N ILE A 56 -2.40 35.20 -2.87
CA ILE A 56 -1.92 34.52 -1.66
C ILE A 56 -1.89 33.00 -1.87
N THR A 57 -2.94 32.43 -2.48
CA THR A 57 -2.99 30.99 -2.80
C THR A 57 -1.90 30.61 -3.80
N ALA A 58 -1.66 31.39 -4.85
CA ALA A 58 -0.61 31.12 -5.82
C ALA A 58 0.79 31.16 -5.19
N PHE A 59 1.06 32.12 -4.30
CA PHE A 59 2.34 32.19 -3.58
C PHE A 59 2.58 30.99 -2.66
N ALA A 60 1.55 30.57 -1.91
CA ALA A 60 1.63 29.39 -1.05
C ALA A 60 1.90 28.10 -1.86
N VAL A 61 1.23 27.94 -3.01
CA VAL A 61 1.44 26.80 -3.91
C VAL A 61 2.87 26.78 -4.46
N ILE A 62 3.41 27.95 -4.86
CA ILE A 62 4.80 28.04 -5.36
C ILE A 62 5.80 27.69 -4.26
N SER A 63 5.61 28.21 -3.04
CA SER A 63 6.50 27.93 -1.90
C SER A 63 6.51 26.43 -1.56
N LEU A 64 5.33 25.81 -1.56
CA LEU A 64 5.19 24.39 -1.26
C LEU A 64 5.77 23.50 -2.36
N GLN A 65 5.58 23.85 -3.64
CA GLN A 65 6.19 23.13 -4.76
C GLN A 65 7.72 23.19 -4.71
N GLN A 66 8.30 24.35 -4.39
CA GLN A 66 9.75 24.51 -4.22
C GLN A 66 10.28 23.71 -3.03
N TYR A 67 9.53 23.68 -1.93
CA TYR A 67 9.85 22.82 -0.78
C TYR A 67 9.89 21.35 -1.19
N TYR A 68 8.91 20.87 -1.96
CA TYR A 68 8.91 19.50 -2.46
C TYR A 68 10.08 19.20 -3.40
N GLU A 69 10.35 20.07 -4.38
CA GLU A 69 11.50 19.89 -5.29
C GLU A 69 12.82 19.78 -4.52
N LYS A 70 13.07 20.70 -3.57
CA LYS A 70 14.27 20.66 -2.72
C LYS A 70 14.35 19.42 -1.85
N THR A 71 13.20 18.90 -1.42
CA THR A 71 13.13 17.64 -0.66
C THR A 71 13.59 16.47 -1.53
N ILE A 72 13.06 16.36 -2.76
CA ILE A 72 13.43 15.34 -3.74
C ILE A 72 14.92 15.43 -4.09
N GLU A 73 15.42 16.65 -4.31
CA GLU A 73 16.84 16.93 -4.59
C GLU A 73 17.74 16.49 -3.43
N LYS A 74 17.41 16.86 -2.18
CA LYS A 74 18.20 16.47 -1.03
C LYS A 74 18.20 14.97 -0.82
N GLU A 75 17.06 14.30 -1.00
CA GLU A 75 16.96 12.85 -0.89
C GLU A 75 17.82 12.15 -1.94
N GLY A 76 17.83 12.65 -3.19
CA GLY A 76 18.71 12.10 -4.23
C GLY A 76 20.20 12.26 -3.95
N ASN A 77 20.58 13.34 -3.25
CA ASN A 77 21.99 13.62 -2.92
C ASN A 77 22.47 12.94 -1.63
N HIS A 78 21.59 12.70 -0.65
CA HIS A 78 21.96 12.24 0.69
C HIS A 78 21.31 10.93 1.11
N GLY A 79 20.48 10.32 0.25
CA GLY A 79 19.67 9.15 0.57
C GLY A 79 18.47 9.51 1.45
N LEU A 80 17.94 8.51 2.16
CA LEU A 80 16.73 8.64 2.98
C LEU A 80 16.84 9.75 4.04
N ILE A 81 15.75 10.48 4.27
CA ILE A 81 15.69 11.65 5.16
C ILE A 81 16.18 11.33 6.57
N LYS A 82 15.87 10.14 7.09
CA LYS A 82 16.32 9.68 8.42
C LYS A 82 17.85 9.62 8.56
N GLY A 83 18.56 9.33 7.47
CA GLY A 83 20.01 9.18 7.45
C GLY A 83 20.78 10.49 7.22
N TRP A 84 20.08 11.61 7.06
CA TRP A 84 20.72 12.90 6.85
C TRP A 84 21.48 13.38 8.10
N LYS A 85 22.45 14.27 7.88
CA LYS A 85 23.24 14.87 8.96
C LYS A 85 22.40 15.87 9.76
N ALA A 86 22.83 16.17 10.98
CA ALA A 86 22.17 17.13 11.87
C ALA A 86 21.86 18.48 11.19
N ASN A 87 22.84 19.08 10.51
CA ASN A 87 22.63 20.32 9.74
C ASN A 87 21.58 20.20 8.64
N ASP A 88 21.44 19.05 7.99
CA ASP A 88 20.44 18.84 6.95
C ASP A 88 19.03 18.69 7.54
N HIS A 89 18.89 18.08 8.72
CA HIS A 89 17.61 18.07 9.45
C HIS A 89 17.21 19.48 9.88
N ILE A 90 18.13 20.28 10.42
CA ILE A 90 17.87 21.67 10.78
C ILE A 90 17.43 22.46 9.55
N ALA A 91 18.19 22.37 8.44
CA ALA A 91 17.84 23.05 7.20
C ALA A 91 16.49 22.60 6.64
N PHE A 92 16.13 21.33 6.80
CA PHE A 92 14.83 20.81 6.39
C PHE A 92 13.68 21.39 7.21
N VAL A 93 13.84 21.51 8.54
CA VAL A 93 12.85 22.19 9.40
C VAL A 93 12.71 23.65 9.04
N ASP A 94 13.81 24.36 8.74
CA ASP A 94 13.72 25.75 8.29
C ASP A 94 12.96 25.85 6.96
N MET A 95 13.23 24.97 5.99
CA MET A 95 12.45 24.89 4.74
C MET A 95 10.97 24.60 4.99
N MET A 96 10.63 23.76 5.97
CA MET A 96 9.24 23.52 6.35
C MET A 96 8.59 24.81 6.86
N THR A 97 9.27 25.57 7.72
CA THR A 97 8.75 26.84 8.23
C THR A 97 8.60 27.89 7.13
N ASP A 98 9.54 27.95 6.18
CA ASP A 98 9.49 28.84 5.01
C ASP A 98 8.34 28.50 4.06
N ALA A 99 8.01 27.20 3.96
CA ALA A 99 6.83 26.71 3.25
C ALA A 99 5.51 27.01 3.97
N GLY A 100 5.56 27.58 5.17
CA GLY A 100 4.38 27.91 5.99
C GLY A 100 3.84 26.75 6.81
N ILE A 101 4.60 25.65 6.95
CA ILE A 101 4.24 24.52 7.80
C ILE A 101 4.34 24.95 9.27
N LYS A 102 3.25 24.74 10.01
CA LYS A 102 3.18 25.07 11.44
C LYS A 102 3.76 23.93 12.27
N LEU A 103 4.84 24.24 12.99
CA LEU A 103 5.56 23.31 13.85
C LEU A 103 5.42 23.67 15.32
N ASN A 104 5.89 22.80 16.21
CA ASN A 104 5.90 23.06 17.64
C ASN A 104 6.88 24.21 17.97
N GLU A 105 6.32 25.38 18.28
CA GLU A 105 7.09 26.62 18.51
C GLU A 105 8.14 26.49 19.62
N SER A 106 7.86 25.72 20.67
CA SER A 106 8.81 25.53 21.77
C SER A 106 10.04 24.74 21.31
N LYS A 107 9.82 23.64 20.59
CA LYS A 107 10.92 22.84 20.00
C LYS A 107 11.63 23.60 18.90
N LEU A 108 10.92 24.38 18.09
CA LEU A 108 11.52 25.20 17.05
C LEU A 108 12.46 26.26 17.65
N ALA A 109 12.07 26.91 18.74
CA ALA A 109 12.93 27.84 19.47
C ALA A 109 14.17 27.15 20.06
N GLN A 110 14.02 25.92 20.59
CA GLN A 110 15.16 25.12 21.07
C GLN A 110 16.11 24.73 19.94
N MET A 111 15.58 24.26 18.80
CA MET A 111 16.38 23.94 17.61
C MET A 111 17.18 25.15 17.11
N ARG A 112 16.64 26.38 17.23
CA ARG A 112 17.31 27.63 16.84
C ARG A 112 18.26 28.19 17.90
N ASN A 113 18.35 27.58 19.08
CA ASN A 113 19.23 28.02 20.15
C ASN A 113 20.70 27.69 19.82
N THR A 114 21.49 28.71 19.47
CA THR A 114 22.91 28.57 19.11
C THR A 114 23.82 28.21 20.27
N SER A 115 23.31 28.17 21.51
CA SER A 115 24.06 27.67 22.67
C SER A 115 24.10 26.14 22.76
N LEU A 116 23.22 25.44 22.03
CA LEU A 116 23.24 23.99 21.91
C LEU A 116 24.22 23.55 20.82
N SER A 117 24.77 22.34 20.94
CA SER A 117 25.58 21.74 19.88
C SER A 117 24.76 21.48 18.61
N GLU A 118 25.44 21.38 17.47
CA GLU A 118 24.78 21.03 16.20
C GLU A 118 24.03 19.71 16.28
N GLU A 119 24.60 18.70 16.93
CA GLU A 119 24.01 17.37 17.07
C GLU A 119 22.72 17.42 17.90
N GLU A 120 22.72 18.14 19.04
CA GLU A 120 21.52 18.34 19.85
C GLU A 120 20.41 19.07 19.06
N ARG A 121 20.78 20.13 18.33
CA ARG A 121 19.84 20.87 17.46
C ARG A 121 19.30 19.99 16.34
N GLY A 122 20.14 19.15 15.74
CA GLY A 122 19.77 18.17 14.72
C GLY A 122 18.79 17.13 15.24
N ASN A 123 19.02 16.61 16.45
CA ASN A 123 18.09 15.67 17.09
C ASN A 123 16.72 16.32 17.34
N ILE A 124 16.69 17.56 17.84
CA ILE A 124 15.44 18.32 18.01
C ILE A 124 14.75 18.55 16.65
N ALA A 125 15.52 18.86 15.60
CA ALA A 125 14.99 19.01 14.25
C ALA A 125 14.36 17.70 13.74
N TRP A 126 15.02 16.57 13.96
CA TRP A 126 14.49 15.26 13.62
C TRP A 126 13.20 14.93 14.38
N GLU A 127 13.12 15.26 15.68
CA GLU A 127 11.88 15.11 16.45
C GLU A 127 10.73 15.95 15.86
N LEU A 128 11.00 17.20 15.46
CA LEU A 128 10.02 18.06 14.80
C LEU A 128 9.52 17.45 13.48
N ILE A 129 10.42 16.87 12.69
CA ILE A 129 10.10 16.19 11.43
C ILE A 129 9.20 14.98 11.70
N GLN A 130 9.54 14.14 12.67
CA GLN A 130 8.76 12.95 13.01
C GLN A 130 7.39 13.28 13.60
N GLU A 131 7.30 14.34 14.40
CA GLU A 131 6.05 14.81 14.98
C GLU A 131 5.07 15.27 13.88
N TYR A 132 5.58 15.89 12.80
CA TYR A 132 4.77 16.35 11.67
C TYR A 132 4.46 15.25 10.64
N TYR A 133 5.48 14.45 10.31
CA TYR A 133 5.42 13.31 9.38
C TYR A 133 5.61 11.99 10.13
N PRO A 134 4.53 11.39 10.67
CA PRO A 134 4.63 10.10 11.33
C PRO A 134 4.95 9.01 10.30
N ALA A 135 6.20 8.56 10.28
CA ALA A 135 6.64 7.46 9.42
C ALA A 135 5.97 6.15 9.87
N ARG A 136 5.17 5.52 9.01
CA ARG A 136 4.43 4.28 9.34
C ARG A 136 5.35 3.09 9.58
N ASP A 137 6.48 3.03 8.87
CA ASP A 137 7.47 1.95 8.96
C ASP A 137 8.88 2.47 9.29
N GLY A 138 8.98 3.68 9.86
CA GLY A 138 10.25 4.31 10.20
C GLY A 138 11.09 4.78 9.00
N ILE A 139 10.56 4.68 7.79
CA ILE A 139 11.10 5.23 6.55
C ILE A 139 10.31 6.49 6.20
N LEU A 140 11.02 7.59 5.93
CA LEU A 140 10.45 8.86 5.50
C LEU A 140 11.14 9.29 4.20
N THR A 141 10.36 9.45 3.14
CA THR A 141 10.81 9.82 1.79
C THR A 141 10.17 11.12 1.32
N SER A 142 10.64 11.67 0.20
CA SER A 142 9.96 12.81 -0.45
C SER A 142 8.52 12.50 -0.85
N VAL A 143 8.19 11.25 -1.18
CA VAL A 143 6.81 10.83 -1.48
C VAL A 143 5.90 11.05 -0.27
N ASP A 144 6.36 10.65 0.92
CA ASP A 144 5.59 10.80 2.17
C ASP A 144 5.35 12.27 2.53
N VAL A 145 6.38 13.10 2.32
CA VAL A 145 6.32 14.55 2.54
C VAL A 145 5.25 15.20 1.66
N ILE A 146 5.20 14.83 0.37
CA ILE A 146 4.20 15.35 -0.57
C ILE A 146 2.81 14.76 -0.26
N ALA A 147 2.75 13.47 0.07
CA ALA A 147 1.51 12.76 0.32
C ALA A 147 0.74 13.26 1.55
N LYS A 148 1.42 13.91 2.50
CA LYS A 148 0.78 14.58 3.63
C LYS A 148 -0.26 15.62 3.18
N GLU A 149 0.04 16.38 2.14
CA GLU A 149 -0.81 17.48 1.66
C GLU A 149 -1.65 17.06 0.44
N LYS A 150 -1.07 16.27 -0.47
CA LYS A 150 -1.74 15.83 -1.70
C LYS A 150 -2.51 14.51 -1.58
N GLY A 151 -2.38 13.82 -0.45
CA GLY A 151 -2.89 12.46 -0.27
C GLY A 151 -1.99 11.41 -0.94
N PRO A 152 -2.41 10.13 -0.96
CA PRO A 152 -1.63 9.06 -1.57
C PRO A 152 -1.31 9.31 -3.05
N VAL A 153 -0.11 8.93 -3.49
CA VAL A 153 0.41 9.19 -4.84
C VAL A 153 -0.49 8.62 -5.94
N GLU A 154 -1.19 7.52 -5.65
CA GLU A 154 -2.14 6.85 -6.55
C GLU A 154 -3.26 7.81 -6.98
N TYR A 155 -3.65 8.74 -6.12
CA TYR A 155 -4.77 9.66 -6.33
C TYR A 155 -4.35 11.08 -6.74
N TRP A 156 -3.05 11.32 -6.93
CA TRP A 156 -2.56 12.60 -7.45
C TRP A 156 -3.11 12.88 -8.85
N SER A 157 -3.19 14.17 -9.19
CA SER A 157 -3.50 14.62 -10.55
C SER A 157 -2.44 14.13 -11.55
N LEU A 158 -2.77 14.14 -12.84
CA LEU A 158 -1.80 13.75 -13.88
C LEU A 158 -0.63 14.74 -13.92
N GLU A 159 -0.90 16.01 -13.69
CA GLU A 159 0.08 17.09 -13.62
C GLU A 159 1.05 16.89 -12.46
N ASP A 160 0.54 16.54 -11.28
CA ASP A 160 1.37 16.27 -10.10
C ASP A 160 2.23 15.02 -10.30
N LYS A 161 1.67 13.94 -10.87
CA LYS A 161 2.43 12.73 -11.21
C LYS A 161 3.52 13.01 -12.24
N ALA A 162 3.20 13.77 -13.29
CA ALA A 162 4.14 14.14 -14.34
C ALA A 162 5.28 14.99 -13.77
N TRP A 163 4.95 16.05 -13.02
CA TRP A 163 5.93 16.90 -12.35
C TRP A 163 6.83 16.08 -11.41
N PHE A 164 6.25 15.25 -10.55
CA PHE A 164 7.02 14.45 -9.59
C PHE A 164 7.99 13.51 -10.31
N SER A 165 7.54 12.78 -11.34
CA SER A 165 8.42 11.89 -12.10
C SER A 165 9.54 12.63 -12.83
N GLN A 166 9.30 13.87 -13.29
CA GLN A 166 10.35 14.71 -13.87
C GLN A 166 11.38 15.14 -12.81
N MET A 167 10.95 15.47 -11.59
CA MET A 167 11.87 15.80 -10.49
C MET A 167 12.68 14.57 -10.06
N MET A 168 12.05 13.40 -9.98
CA MET A 168 12.74 12.14 -9.73
C MET A 168 13.75 11.84 -10.84
N LEU A 169 13.41 12.05 -12.11
CA LEU A 169 14.37 11.85 -13.21
C LEU A 169 15.55 12.82 -13.14
N LYS A 170 15.30 14.06 -12.73
CA LYS A 170 16.32 15.11 -12.59
C LYS A 170 17.30 14.83 -11.45
N TYR A 171 16.81 14.36 -10.30
CA TYR A 171 17.60 14.27 -9.06
C TYR A 171 17.91 12.83 -8.62
N GLN A 172 17.14 11.85 -9.07
CA GLN A 172 17.20 10.44 -8.69
C GLN A 172 17.04 9.53 -9.93
N PRO A 173 17.81 9.72 -11.02
CA PRO A 173 17.56 9.05 -12.31
C PRO A 173 17.60 7.52 -12.23
N ASN A 174 18.35 6.95 -11.28
CA ASN A 174 18.49 5.50 -11.10
C ASN A 174 17.25 4.86 -10.44
N GLU A 175 16.41 5.64 -9.78
CA GLU A 175 15.19 5.17 -9.10
C GLU A 175 13.95 5.23 -10.03
N VAL A 176 14.10 5.78 -11.24
CA VAL A 176 12.98 5.99 -12.17
C VAL A 176 12.81 4.79 -13.10
N GLY A 177 11.86 3.92 -12.77
CA GLY A 177 11.41 2.84 -13.67
C GLY A 177 10.40 3.28 -14.73
N SER A 178 9.69 4.39 -14.49
CA SER A 178 8.61 4.92 -15.34
C SER A 178 8.55 6.45 -15.31
N ILE A 179 8.17 7.07 -16.42
CA ILE A 179 7.99 8.53 -16.50
C ILE A 179 6.51 8.82 -16.73
N ASN A 180 5.88 9.56 -15.81
CA ASN A 180 4.51 10.04 -16.00
C ASN A 180 4.52 11.24 -16.94
N LEU A 181 3.56 11.26 -17.85
CA LEU A 181 3.41 12.25 -18.91
C LEU A 181 1.98 12.81 -18.89
N LEU A 182 1.78 13.90 -19.62
CA LEU A 182 0.45 14.36 -19.98
C LEU A 182 0.13 13.89 -21.41
N PRO A 183 -1.11 13.47 -21.69
CA PRO A 183 -1.52 13.12 -23.04
C PRO A 183 -1.47 14.33 -23.97
N THR A 184 -1.10 14.12 -25.24
CA THR A 184 -1.19 15.17 -26.27
C THR A 184 -2.62 15.28 -26.83
N LYS A 185 -2.86 16.26 -27.71
CA LYS A 185 -4.20 16.48 -28.29
C LYS A 185 -4.61 15.39 -29.28
N GLU A 186 -3.64 14.67 -29.83
CA GLU A 186 -3.81 13.58 -30.79
C GLU A 186 -4.06 12.24 -30.10
N GLU A 187 -3.75 12.14 -28.81
CA GLU A 187 -3.92 10.95 -27.98
C GLU A 187 -5.30 10.98 -27.30
N ILE A 188 -5.84 9.82 -26.96
CA ILE A 188 -7.12 9.75 -26.24
C ILE A 188 -7.04 10.48 -24.90
N SER A 189 -8.12 11.16 -24.54
CA SER A 189 -8.31 11.79 -23.25
C SER A 189 -8.46 10.77 -22.12
N LYS A 190 -8.31 11.26 -20.89
CA LYS A 190 -8.56 10.51 -19.65
C LYS A 190 -9.97 9.91 -19.64
N GLU A 191 -10.97 10.71 -20.01
CA GLU A 191 -12.38 10.31 -20.03
C GLU A 191 -12.62 9.20 -21.06
N GLN A 192 -12.01 9.31 -22.25
CA GLN A 192 -12.09 8.25 -23.26
C GLN A 192 -11.45 6.95 -22.78
N ALA A 193 -10.28 7.01 -22.12
CA ALA A 193 -9.63 5.83 -21.56
C ALA A 193 -10.50 5.15 -20.49
N ILE A 194 -11.14 5.92 -19.60
CA ILE A 194 -12.07 5.43 -18.58
C ILE A 194 -13.27 4.71 -19.22
N GLU A 195 -13.85 5.26 -20.28
CA GLU A 195 -15.00 4.62 -20.96
C GLU A 195 -14.59 3.34 -21.72
N ILE A 196 -13.39 3.31 -22.32
CA ILE A 196 -12.84 2.08 -22.93
C ILE A 196 -12.66 1.00 -21.86
N MET A 197 -12.11 1.36 -20.70
CA MET A 197 -11.93 0.45 -19.57
C MET A 197 -13.25 -0.16 -19.11
N TYR A 198 -14.27 0.65 -18.83
CA TYR A 198 -15.57 0.11 -18.39
C TYR A 198 -16.22 -0.77 -19.46
N SER A 199 -16.15 -0.35 -20.72
CA SER A 199 -16.67 -1.14 -21.84
C SER A 199 -15.98 -2.50 -21.95
N TYR A 200 -14.67 -2.55 -21.73
CA TYR A 200 -13.91 -3.79 -21.71
C TYR A 200 -14.36 -4.72 -20.58
N PHE A 201 -14.39 -4.25 -19.32
CA PHE A 201 -14.74 -5.11 -18.19
C PHE A 201 -16.21 -5.55 -18.21
N GLU A 202 -17.11 -4.71 -18.74
CA GLU A 202 -18.50 -5.09 -18.96
C GLU A 202 -18.62 -6.19 -20.03
N LYS A 203 -17.89 -6.07 -21.14
CA LYS A 203 -17.94 -7.04 -22.25
C LYS A 203 -17.30 -8.37 -21.88
N GLU A 204 -16.09 -8.36 -21.32
CA GLU A 204 -15.30 -9.57 -21.08
C GLU A 204 -15.70 -10.31 -19.80
N TYR A 205 -16.20 -9.58 -18.79
CA TYR A 205 -16.49 -10.14 -17.47
C TYR A 205 -17.92 -9.88 -16.98
N GLY A 206 -18.75 -9.15 -17.73
CA GLY A 206 -20.11 -8.80 -17.31
C GLY A 206 -20.15 -7.79 -16.16
N LEU A 207 -19.03 -7.13 -15.83
CA LEU A 207 -18.92 -6.22 -14.69
C LEU A 207 -19.47 -4.84 -15.05
N LYS A 208 -20.56 -4.44 -14.40
CA LYS A 208 -21.17 -3.12 -14.58
C LYS A 208 -20.42 -2.07 -13.77
N ARG A 209 -20.35 -0.84 -14.32
CA ARG A 209 -19.69 0.31 -13.69
C ARG A 209 -20.03 0.50 -12.20
N MET A 210 -21.29 0.33 -11.82
CA MET A 210 -21.77 0.48 -10.44
C MET A 210 -21.20 -0.54 -9.42
N GLN A 211 -20.57 -1.61 -9.88
CA GLN A 211 -19.93 -2.62 -9.03
C GLN A 211 -18.53 -2.18 -8.57
N PHE A 212 -17.94 -1.21 -9.24
CA PHE A 212 -16.63 -0.68 -8.92
C PHE A 212 -16.69 0.40 -7.83
N ASP A 213 -15.60 0.50 -7.07
CA ASP A 213 -15.34 1.59 -6.13
C ASP A 213 -14.51 2.67 -6.81
N GLU A 214 -15.18 3.57 -7.54
CA GLU A 214 -14.49 4.64 -8.30
C GLU A 214 -13.66 5.57 -7.42
N LYS A 215 -13.93 5.63 -6.11
CA LYS A 215 -13.14 6.44 -5.17
C LYS A 215 -11.72 5.91 -4.98
N LYS A 216 -11.50 4.63 -5.29
CA LYS A 216 -10.20 3.97 -5.23
C LYS A 216 -9.53 3.85 -6.59
N MET A 217 -10.14 4.37 -7.66
CA MET A 217 -9.55 4.28 -8.99
C MET A 217 -8.24 5.07 -9.04
N SER A 218 -7.16 4.38 -9.39
CA SER A 218 -5.87 5.00 -9.73
C SER A 218 -5.78 5.12 -11.24
N ILE A 219 -5.28 6.25 -11.72
CA ILE A 219 -5.08 6.49 -13.15
C ILE A 219 -3.80 7.27 -13.39
N SER A 220 -3.00 6.83 -14.35
CA SER A 220 -1.80 7.52 -14.82
C SER A 220 -1.67 7.41 -16.34
N PHE A 221 -0.96 8.36 -16.92
CA PHE A 221 -0.46 8.26 -18.28
C PHE A 221 1.07 8.27 -18.20
N SER A 222 1.71 7.20 -18.64
CA SER A 222 3.16 7.05 -18.46
C SER A 222 3.83 6.32 -19.62
N GLU A 223 5.12 6.60 -19.78
CA GLU A 223 6.03 5.89 -20.67
C GLU A 223 6.82 4.85 -19.85
N ASN A 224 6.63 3.58 -20.20
CA ASN A 224 7.26 2.44 -19.53
C ASN A 224 8.02 1.58 -20.53
N ILE A 225 9.03 0.85 -20.07
CA ILE A 225 9.64 -0.23 -20.84
C ILE A 225 8.77 -1.47 -20.68
N TRP A 226 8.22 -1.94 -21.80
CA TRP A 226 7.45 -3.17 -21.87
C TRP A 226 8.32 -4.28 -22.43
N ASN A 227 8.34 -5.41 -21.74
CA ASN A 227 8.99 -6.64 -22.18
C ASN A 227 7.95 -7.77 -22.18
N ASP A 228 7.41 -8.08 -23.36
CA ASP A 228 6.46 -9.17 -23.58
C ASP A 228 7.14 -10.46 -24.06
N GLY A 229 8.44 -10.60 -23.82
CA GLY A 229 9.27 -11.69 -24.34
C GLY A 229 9.86 -11.42 -25.72
N SER A 230 9.55 -10.26 -26.32
CA SER A 230 10.27 -9.68 -27.47
C SER A 230 11.24 -8.57 -27.01
N ASP A 231 11.89 -7.89 -27.96
CA ASP A 231 12.77 -6.76 -27.66
C ASP A 231 12.03 -5.68 -26.84
N SER A 232 12.71 -5.13 -25.83
CA SER A 232 12.14 -4.12 -24.94
C SER A 232 11.68 -2.88 -25.71
N GLN A 233 10.41 -2.51 -25.61
CA GLN A 233 9.86 -1.31 -26.26
C GLN A 233 9.41 -0.28 -25.23
N LYS A 234 9.68 0.99 -25.50
CA LYS A 234 9.09 2.09 -24.74
C LYS A 234 7.70 2.39 -25.27
N LEU A 235 6.69 2.24 -24.43
CA LEU A 235 5.30 2.50 -24.80
C LEU A 235 4.69 3.50 -23.83
N ARG A 236 3.93 4.44 -24.40
CA ARG A 236 3.04 5.33 -23.65
C ARG A 236 1.71 4.65 -23.45
N THR A 237 1.21 4.67 -22.22
CA THR A 237 -0.02 3.95 -21.86
C THR A 237 -0.79 4.73 -20.81
N TRP A 238 -2.11 4.72 -20.95
CA TRP A 238 -3.02 4.92 -19.83
C TRP A 238 -3.00 3.67 -18.98
N ASN A 239 -2.60 3.77 -17.72
CA ASN A 239 -2.65 2.68 -16.75
C ASN A 239 -3.71 3.02 -15.71
N MET A 240 -4.62 2.07 -15.48
CA MET A 240 -5.71 2.23 -14.52
C MET A 240 -5.81 1.00 -13.65
N ASP A 241 -5.88 1.22 -12.34
CA ASP A 241 -6.25 0.21 -11.36
C ASP A 241 -7.61 0.58 -10.77
N LEU A 242 -8.48 -0.42 -10.66
CA LEU A 242 -9.82 -0.25 -10.13
C LEU A 242 -10.17 -1.42 -9.20
N TRP A 243 -11.02 -1.18 -8.21
CA TRP A 243 -11.44 -2.20 -7.27
C TRP A 243 -12.94 -2.45 -7.39
N LEU A 244 -13.36 -3.69 -7.22
CA LEU A 244 -14.76 -3.99 -6.91
C LEU A 244 -15.04 -3.61 -5.45
N LYS A 245 -16.27 -3.19 -5.14
CA LYS A 245 -16.64 -2.68 -3.79
C LYS A 245 -16.32 -3.64 -2.63
N ASN A 246 -16.24 -4.94 -2.88
CA ASN A 246 -15.99 -5.99 -1.88
C ASN A 246 -14.77 -6.87 -2.22
N ASP A 247 -13.89 -6.42 -3.13
CA ASP A 247 -12.71 -7.17 -3.54
C ASP A 247 -11.44 -6.40 -3.14
N PRO A 248 -10.52 -6.99 -2.38
CA PRO A 248 -9.26 -6.35 -2.06
C PRO A 248 -8.29 -6.28 -3.25
N ILE A 249 -8.49 -7.11 -4.29
CA ILE A 249 -7.57 -7.22 -5.42
C ILE A 249 -8.01 -6.25 -6.54
N PRO A 250 -7.13 -5.35 -7.01
CA PRO A 250 -7.45 -4.51 -8.14
C PRO A 250 -7.55 -5.30 -9.44
N LEU A 251 -8.43 -4.83 -10.31
CA LEU A 251 -8.37 -5.09 -11.73
C LEU A 251 -7.50 -3.99 -12.36
N GLY A 252 -6.66 -4.38 -13.30
CA GLY A 252 -5.71 -3.47 -13.96
C GLY A 252 -5.98 -3.41 -15.46
N ILE A 253 -5.74 -2.27 -16.09
CA ILE A 253 -5.78 -2.15 -17.55
C ILE A 253 -4.74 -1.14 -18.06
N SER A 254 -4.14 -1.46 -19.19
CA SER A 254 -3.21 -0.62 -19.92
C SER A 254 -3.73 -0.38 -21.34
N ILE A 255 -3.96 0.89 -21.68
CA ILE A 255 -4.54 1.32 -22.95
C ILE A 255 -3.53 2.21 -23.70
N LEU A 256 -3.29 1.90 -24.96
CA LEU A 256 -2.43 2.69 -25.84
C LEU A 256 -3.06 4.06 -26.17
N PRO A 257 -2.27 5.05 -26.63
CA PRO A 257 -2.76 6.40 -26.86
C PRO A 257 -3.81 6.50 -27.98
N ASN A 258 -3.94 5.45 -28.81
CA ASN A 258 -4.94 5.32 -29.87
C ASN A 258 -6.26 4.65 -29.41
N GLY A 259 -6.37 4.23 -28.14
CA GLY A 259 -7.54 3.54 -27.60
C GLY A 259 -7.48 2.01 -27.64
N GLU A 260 -6.42 1.42 -28.18
CA GLU A 260 -6.24 -0.03 -28.18
C GLU A 260 -5.83 -0.55 -26.79
N ILE A 261 -6.44 -1.65 -26.36
CA ILE A 261 -6.12 -2.27 -25.07
C ILE A 261 -4.87 -3.12 -25.24
N LYS A 262 -3.77 -2.74 -24.58
CA LYS A 262 -2.50 -3.49 -24.62
C LYS A 262 -2.52 -4.68 -23.67
N GLN A 263 -3.05 -4.48 -22.46
CA GLN A 263 -3.13 -5.51 -21.43
C GLN A 263 -4.30 -5.20 -20.51
N ALA A 264 -4.96 -6.24 -19.98
CA ALA A 264 -5.89 -6.10 -18.88
C ALA A 264 -5.83 -7.31 -17.95
N ILE A 265 -6.05 -7.07 -16.67
CA ILE A 265 -6.10 -8.06 -15.59
C ILE A 265 -7.55 -8.07 -15.11
N GLY A 266 -8.23 -9.20 -15.34
CA GLY A 266 -9.59 -9.43 -14.89
C GLY A 266 -9.70 -9.65 -13.38
N PRO A 267 -10.93 -9.83 -12.85
CA PRO A 267 -11.12 -10.23 -11.46
C PRO A 267 -10.42 -11.59 -11.24
N SER A 268 -9.75 -11.73 -10.09
CA SER A 268 -9.14 -13.01 -9.71
C SER A 268 -10.22 -14.07 -9.62
N LYS A 269 -10.27 -14.99 -10.59
CA LYS A 269 -11.08 -16.18 -10.46
C LYS A 269 -10.35 -17.10 -9.51
N ARG A 270 -10.88 -17.24 -8.30
CA ARG A 270 -10.37 -18.21 -7.33
C ARG A 270 -10.28 -19.58 -8.01
N GLY A 271 -9.06 -20.08 -8.13
CA GLY A 271 -8.73 -21.34 -8.79
C GLY A 271 -8.37 -22.43 -7.79
N TRP A 272 -8.07 -23.62 -8.30
CA TRP A 272 -7.56 -24.69 -7.45
C TRP A 272 -6.22 -24.33 -6.82
N GLN A 273 -5.42 -23.45 -7.44
CA GLN A 273 -4.15 -22.98 -6.87
C GLN A 273 -4.38 -22.24 -5.55
N ASP A 274 -5.42 -21.41 -5.47
CA ASP A 274 -5.78 -20.69 -4.25
C ASP A 274 -6.27 -21.66 -3.17
N ASP A 275 -7.12 -22.63 -3.55
CA ASP A 275 -7.56 -23.67 -2.62
C ASP A 275 -6.38 -24.51 -2.08
N TRP A 276 -5.38 -24.78 -2.93
CA TRP A 276 -4.18 -25.51 -2.54
C TRP A 276 -3.39 -24.69 -1.52
N TYR A 277 -3.15 -23.42 -1.82
CA TYR A 277 -2.45 -22.53 -0.92
C TYR A 277 -3.18 -22.41 0.42
N ASP A 278 -4.50 -22.22 0.42
CA ASP A 278 -5.31 -22.18 1.63
C ASP A 278 -5.17 -23.47 2.45
N THR A 279 -5.14 -24.63 1.80
CA THR A 279 -4.95 -25.93 2.47
C THR A 279 -3.56 -26.05 3.09
N LEU A 280 -2.52 -25.74 2.31
CA LEU A 280 -1.12 -25.80 2.74
C LEU A 280 -0.83 -24.88 3.93
N MET A 281 -1.51 -23.73 3.97
CA MET A 281 -1.35 -22.71 5.02
C MET A 281 -2.15 -22.99 6.29
N GLN A 282 -2.97 -24.04 6.32
CA GLN A 282 -3.69 -24.41 7.55
C GLN A 282 -2.71 -24.80 8.66
N ARG A 283 -2.94 -24.31 9.88
CA ARG A 283 -2.05 -24.59 11.03
C ARG A 283 -1.89 -26.07 11.32
N ASN A 284 -2.92 -26.87 11.04
CA ASN A 284 -2.94 -28.31 11.27
C ASN A 284 -2.51 -29.12 10.03
N PHE A 285 -2.13 -28.48 8.91
CA PHE A 285 -1.81 -29.19 7.66
C PHE A 285 -0.71 -30.25 7.88
N TRP A 286 0.36 -29.87 8.58
CA TRP A 286 1.51 -30.75 8.86
C TRP A 286 1.32 -31.70 10.06
N THR A 287 0.08 -32.11 10.33
CA THR A 287 -0.25 -33.12 11.35
C THR A 287 -0.74 -34.41 10.69
N VAL A 288 -0.79 -35.50 11.45
CA VAL A 288 -1.32 -36.79 10.97
C VAL A 288 -2.75 -36.63 10.46
N ASP A 289 -3.60 -35.94 11.22
CA ASP A 289 -4.98 -35.64 10.81
C ASP A 289 -5.03 -34.74 9.57
N GLY A 290 -4.22 -33.67 9.55
CA GLY A 290 -4.16 -32.75 8.41
C GLY A 290 -3.77 -33.43 7.11
N LEU A 291 -2.72 -34.27 7.13
CA LEU A 291 -2.26 -35.01 5.96
C LEU A 291 -3.24 -36.11 5.53
N ASN A 292 -3.95 -36.74 6.46
CA ASN A 292 -5.06 -37.65 6.14
C ASN A 292 -6.22 -36.92 5.45
N GLN A 293 -6.61 -35.73 5.92
CA GLN A 293 -7.64 -34.92 5.25
C GLN A 293 -7.18 -34.40 3.89
N PHE A 294 -5.91 -33.99 3.79
CA PHE A 294 -5.28 -33.65 2.53
C PHE A 294 -5.36 -34.81 1.54
N SER A 295 -4.97 -36.03 1.92
CA SER A 295 -5.00 -37.19 1.02
C SER A 295 -6.42 -37.46 0.48
N LYS A 296 -7.45 -37.35 1.33
CA LYS A 296 -8.86 -37.52 0.93
C LYS A 296 -9.36 -36.46 -0.03
N THR A 297 -8.84 -35.24 0.06
CA THR A 297 -9.34 -34.08 -0.70
C THR A 297 -8.52 -33.84 -1.97
N TRP A 298 -7.20 -33.84 -1.83
CA TRP A 298 -6.27 -33.41 -2.87
C TRP A 298 -5.76 -34.54 -3.73
N ALA A 299 -5.63 -35.78 -3.26
CA ALA A 299 -5.18 -36.86 -4.14
C ALA A 299 -6.16 -37.10 -5.32
N PRO A 300 -7.49 -37.15 -5.11
CA PRO A 300 -8.45 -37.22 -6.21
C PRO A 300 -8.42 -35.97 -7.10
N LYS A 301 -8.37 -34.77 -6.50
CA LYS A 301 -8.36 -33.49 -7.22
C LYS A 301 -7.11 -33.34 -8.10
N VAL A 302 -5.94 -33.75 -7.61
CA VAL A 302 -4.69 -33.74 -8.39
C VAL A 302 -4.77 -34.73 -9.55
N ALA A 303 -5.34 -35.93 -9.34
CA ALA A 303 -5.55 -36.89 -10.42
C ALA A 303 -6.49 -36.34 -11.52
N GLU A 304 -7.58 -35.68 -11.12
CA GLU A 304 -8.49 -34.98 -12.03
C GLU A 304 -7.75 -33.87 -12.81
N LEU A 305 -7.06 -32.96 -12.12
CA LEU A 305 -6.30 -31.86 -12.74
C LEU A 305 -5.26 -32.36 -13.75
N LEU A 306 -4.52 -33.43 -13.41
CA LEU A 306 -3.56 -34.03 -14.32
C LEU A 306 -4.25 -34.67 -15.54
N SER A 307 -5.43 -35.27 -15.35
CA SER A 307 -6.22 -35.86 -16.45
C SER A 307 -6.77 -34.80 -17.41
N GLU A 308 -7.03 -33.59 -16.92
CA GLU A 308 -7.46 -32.42 -17.70
C GLU A 308 -6.27 -31.68 -18.37
N GLY A 309 -5.04 -32.14 -18.16
CA GLY A 309 -3.82 -31.55 -18.72
C GLY A 309 -3.31 -30.33 -17.97
N HIS A 310 -3.82 -30.06 -16.75
CA HIS A 310 -3.27 -29.00 -15.91
C HIS A 310 -1.87 -29.35 -15.41
N LYS A 311 -1.00 -28.33 -15.35
CA LYS A 311 0.31 -28.44 -14.70
C LYS A 311 0.16 -28.19 -13.20
N VAL A 312 0.42 -29.21 -12.40
CA VAL A 312 0.36 -29.15 -10.94
C VAL A 312 1.78 -28.90 -10.36
N PRO A 313 1.94 -28.06 -9.32
CA PRO A 313 3.19 -27.93 -8.58
C PRO A 313 3.77 -29.30 -8.19
N LYS A 314 5.08 -29.46 -8.32
CA LYS A 314 5.74 -30.76 -8.13
C LYS A 314 5.59 -31.28 -6.70
N ASP A 315 5.59 -30.38 -5.73
CA ASP A 315 5.39 -30.64 -4.31
C ASP A 315 3.96 -31.12 -4.01
N LEU A 316 2.93 -30.47 -4.59
CA LEU A 316 1.56 -30.94 -4.50
C LEU A 316 1.39 -32.32 -5.16
N ALA A 317 1.93 -32.50 -6.36
CA ALA A 317 1.89 -33.79 -7.05
C ALA A 317 2.58 -34.90 -6.26
N TYR A 318 3.72 -34.59 -5.63
CA TYR A 318 4.45 -35.52 -4.79
C TYR A 318 3.67 -35.88 -3.52
N LEU A 319 3.15 -34.91 -2.77
CA LEU A 319 2.34 -35.17 -1.59
C LEU A 319 1.07 -35.98 -1.94
N ALA A 320 0.43 -35.69 -3.06
CA ALA A 320 -0.74 -36.42 -3.54
C ALA A 320 -0.43 -37.87 -3.95
N SER A 321 0.85 -38.19 -4.24
CA SER A 321 1.28 -39.55 -4.56
C SER A 321 1.47 -40.43 -3.32
N LEU A 322 1.61 -39.82 -2.14
CA LEU A 322 1.79 -40.50 -0.87
C LEU A 322 0.43 -40.88 -0.25
N LYS A 323 0.37 -42.04 0.42
CA LYS A 323 -0.83 -42.51 1.11
C LYS A 323 -0.75 -42.20 2.60
N PHE A 324 -1.54 -41.22 3.03
CA PHE A 324 -1.70 -40.86 4.43
C PHE A 324 -2.99 -41.45 5.01
N SER A 325 -2.95 -41.86 6.27
CA SER A 325 -4.11 -42.37 6.98
C SER A 325 -4.04 -42.02 8.47
N LEU A 326 -4.98 -42.53 9.26
CA LEU A 326 -4.91 -42.50 10.72
C LEU A 326 -4.30 -43.79 11.26
N PRO A 327 -3.64 -43.74 12.43
CA PRO A 327 -3.14 -44.93 13.11
C PRO A 327 -4.26 -45.92 13.44
N SER A 328 -3.95 -47.21 13.34
CA SER A 328 -4.86 -48.29 13.73
C SER A 328 -4.84 -48.47 15.25
N SER A 329 -5.87 -49.10 15.82
CA SER A 329 -5.98 -49.29 17.27
C SER A 329 -4.89 -50.18 17.89
N GLY A 330 -4.20 -50.98 17.07
CA GLY A 330 -3.07 -51.81 17.49
C GLY A 330 -1.70 -51.14 17.32
N ASP A 331 -1.65 -49.93 16.78
CA ASP A 331 -0.43 -49.17 16.61
C ASP A 331 -0.08 -48.39 17.88
N ILE A 332 1.19 -48.05 18.06
CA ILE A 332 1.58 -47.09 19.08
C ILE A 332 0.95 -45.74 18.80
N THR A 333 0.70 -44.97 19.86
CA THR A 333 0.13 -43.62 19.72
C THR A 333 1.12 -42.66 19.06
N LEU A 334 0.61 -41.59 18.43
CA LEU A 334 1.44 -40.52 17.87
C LEU A 334 2.42 -39.95 18.90
N SER A 335 1.97 -39.75 20.15
CA SER A 335 2.82 -39.23 21.22
C SER A 335 3.99 -40.17 21.53
N GLN A 336 3.75 -41.48 21.60
CA GLN A 336 4.80 -42.48 21.82
C GLN A 336 5.79 -42.52 20.65
N ALA A 337 5.28 -42.47 19.41
CA ALA A 337 6.12 -42.45 18.22
C ALA A 337 6.98 -41.17 18.15
N GLN A 338 6.41 -40.02 18.52
CA GLN A 338 7.12 -38.74 18.55
C GLN A 338 8.20 -38.72 19.63
N GLU A 339 7.92 -39.23 20.83
CA GLU A 339 8.92 -39.37 21.89
C GLU A 339 10.09 -40.23 21.44
N LYS A 340 9.80 -41.38 20.80
CA LYS A 340 10.82 -42.25 20.20
C LYS A 340 11.63 -41.54 19.11
N ALA A 341 10.98 -40.74 18.26
CA ALA A 341 11.66 -39.98 17.23
C ALA A 341 12.60 -38.90 17.81
N ILE A 342 12.16 -38.19 18.84
CA ILE A 342 12.98 -37.21 19.58
C ILE A 342 14.21 -37.90 20.18
N GLN A 343 14.01 -39.01 20.88
CA GLN A 343 15.11 -39.79 21.46
C GLN A 343 16.07 -40.30 20.39
N ALA A 344 15.57 -40.66 19.20
CA ALA A 344 16.41 -41.07 18.09
C ALA A 344 17.29 -39.93 17.56
N ILE A 345 16.78 -38.69 17.50
CA ILE A 345 17.58 -37.52 17.14
C ILE A 345 18.68 -37.27 18.17
N LEU A 346 18.31 -37.19 19.46
CA LEU A 346 19.25 -36.90 20.55
C LEU A 346 20.37 -37.95 20.62
N ASN A 347 20.04 -39.23 20.44
CA ASN A 347 21.02 -40.32 20.56
C ASN A 347 21.86 -40.54 19.29
N ASN A 348 21.25 -40.51 18.10
CA ASN A 348 21.95 -40.85 16.86
C ASN A 348 22.62 -39.66 16.21
N LEU A 349 21.96 -38.49 16.21
CA LEU A 349 22.50 -37.26 15.62
C LEU A 349 23.27 -36.41 16.63
N LYS A 350 23.19 -36.77 17.92
CA LYS A 350 23.88 -36.09 19.03
C LYS A 350 23.51 -34.61 19.17
N TRP A 351 22.30 -34.24 18.75
CA TRP A 351 21.78 -32.91 19.00
C TRP A 351 21.52 -32.76 20.51
N THR A 352 21.71 -31.54 20.99
CA THR A 352 21.27 -31.09 22.30
C THR A 352 19.76 -30.84 22.30
N GLU A 353 19.15 -30.86 23.49
CA GLU A 353 17.75 -30.43 23.65
C GLU A 353 17.54 -28.99 23.17
N TYR A 354 18.58 -28.15 23.33
CA TYR A 354 18.59 -26.78 22.84
C TYR A 354 18.49 -26.72 21.31
N GLU A 355 19.38 -27.41 20.59
CA GLU A 355 19.35 -27.45 19.13
C GLU A 355 18.02 -27.99 18.63
N LEU A 356 17.48 -29.04 19.26
CA LEU A 356 16.18 -29.60 18.90
C LEU A 356 15.04 -28.60 19.12
N SER A 357 15.12 -27.76 20.16
CA SER A 357 14.10 -26.74 20.45
C SER A 357 13.97 -25.65 19.37
N LEU A 358 14.95 -25.54 18.48
CA LEU A 358 14.91 -24.63 17.33
C LEU A 358 14.05 -25.19 16.18
N PHE A 359 13.65 -26.47 16.24
CA PHE A 359 12.93 -27.15 15.17
C PHE A 359 11.46 -27.36 15.54
N GLY A 360 10.58 -27.12 14.56
CA GLY A 360 9.21 -27.63 14.59
C GLY A 360 9.15 -29.05 14.04
N ILE A 361 8.05 -29.76 14.32
CA ILE A 361 7.85 -31.15 13.89
C ILE A 361 6.66 -31.21 12.94
N LYS A 362 6.89 -31.75 11.73
CA LYS A 362 5.83 -32.23 10.85
C LYS A 362 5.64 -33.71 11.09
N SER A 363 4.40 -34.16 11.18
CA SER A 363 4.08 -35.55 11.50
C SER A 363 3.13 -36.14 10.47
N ALA A 364 3.49 -37.29 9.91
CA ALA A 364 2.64 -38.07 9.01
C ALA A 364 2.53 -39.52 9.47
N TYR A 365 1.41 -40.15 9.16
CA TYR A 365 1.23 -41.60 9.25
C TYR A 365 1.06 -42.14 7.83
N GLN A 366 2.04 -42.91 7.36
CA GLN A 366 2.14 -43.38 5.98
C GLN A 366 1.82 -44.87 5.88
N ILE A 367 1.08 -45.22 4.84
CA ILE A 367 0.64 -46.59 4.53
C ILE A 367 1.05 -47.03 3.11
N ASP A 368 2.10 -46.44 2.57
CA ASP A 368 2.60 -46.76 1.23
C ASP A 368 3.14 -48.19 1.14
N ASN A 369 3.70 -48.71 2.24
CA ASN A 369 4.13 -50.09 2.36
C ASN A 369 3.01 -50.95 2.98
N PRO A 370 2.44 -51.93 2.24
CA PRO A 370 1.35 -52.75 2.75
C PRO A 370 1.74 -53.66 3.93
N ASP A 371 3.03 -53.97 4.07
CA ASP A 371 3.53 -54.86 5.12
C ASP A 371 3.94 -54.10 6.39
N ARG A 372 4.12 -52.77 6.29
CA ARG A 372 4.60 -51.94 7.39
C ARG A 372 4.12 -50.50 7.28
N HIS A 373 3.21 -50.12 8.17
CA HIS A 373 2.84 -48.72 8.37
C HIS A 373 3.85 -48.03 9.29
N GLU A 374 3.99 -46.72 9.13
CA GLU A 374 5.00 -45.96 9.87
C GLU A 374 4.56 -44.54 10.17
N TYR A 375 5.08 -44.01 11.26
CA TYR A 375 5.11 -42.58 11.51
C TYR A 375 6.36 -41.99 10.88
N LYS A 376 6.18 -40.89 10.15
CA LYS A 376 7.27 -40.08 9.61
C LYS A 376 7.26 -38.70 10.26
N PHE A 377 8.39 -38.36 10.87
CA PHE A 377 8.62 -37.07 11.52
C PHE A 377 9.67 -36.29 10.75
N VAL A 378 9.37 -35.04 10.41
CA VAL A 378 10.31 -34.12 9.78
C VAL A 378 10.54 -32.96 10.74
N PHE A 379 11.75 -32.89 11.28
CA PHE A 379 12.22 -31.79 12.12
C PHE A 379 12.74 -30.69 11.20
N THR A 380 12.12 -29.51 11.20
CA THR A 380 12.61 -28.33 10.45
C THR A 380 12.31 -27.04 11.19
N TYR A 381 13.23 -26.08 11.13
CA TYR A 381 13.05 -24.75 11.74
C TYR A 381 12.21 -23.80 10.85
N TRP A 382 11.77 -24.24 9.67
CA TRP A 382 10.79 -23.53 8.82
C TRP A 382 9.37 -24.05 9.08
N MET A 383 8.81 -23.75 10.26
CA MET A 383 7.49 -24.20 10.69
C MET A 383 6.66 -23.09 11.33
N PRO A 384 5.31 -23.12 11.17
CA PRO A 384 4.43 -22.29 11.98
C PRO A 384 4.69 -22.56 13.47
N GLY A 385 4.98 -21.51 14.24
CA GLY A 385 5.23 -21.60 15.68
C GLY A 385 6.70 -21.47 16.10
N ILE A 386 7.64 -21.48 15.15
CA ILE A 386 9.04 -21.10 15.40
C ILE A 386 9.18 -19.59 15.22
N THR A 387 9.82 -18.90 16.17
CA THR A 387 9.98 -17.44 16.11
C THR A 387 11.05 -17.04 15.09
N GLU A 388 11.01 -15.80 14.61
CA GLU A 388 12.06 -15.29 13.71
C GLU A 388 13.46 -15.38 14.32
N ASP A 389 13.58 -15.18 15.62
CA ASP A 389 14.87 -15.24 16.31
C ASP A 389 15.39 -16.67 16.37
N GLN A 390 14.52 -17.65 16.63
CA GLN A 390 14.88 -19.07 16.54
C GLN A 390 15.28 -19.46 15.11
N ILE A 391 14.58 -18.95 14.09
CA ILE A 391 14.94 -19.18 12.67
C ILE A 391 16.33 -18.60 12.37
N LYS A 392 16.58 -17.35 12.78
CA LYS A 392 17.88 -16.67 12.57
C LYS A 392 18.99 -17.44 13.24
N GLU A 393 18.77 -17.91 14.46
CA GLU A 393 19.73 -18.72 15.19
C GLU A 393 19.98 -20.07 14.53
N ALA A 394 18.93 -20.81 14.17
CA ALA A 394 19.07 -22.09 13.47
C ALA A 394 19.83 -21.92 12.14
N GLU A 395 19.57 -20.85 11.39
CA GLU A 395 20.34 -20.54 10.17
C GLU A 395 21.81 -20.23 10.46
N GLN A 396 22.14 -19.59 11.59
CA GLN A 396 23.53 -19.37 11.98
C GLN A 396 24.24 -20.70 12.31
N LEU A 397 23.61 -21.56 13.11
CA LEU A 397 24.15 -22.89 13.44
C LEU A 397 24.30 -23.76 12.19
N ARG A 398 23.31 -23.74 11.29
CA ARG A 398 23.39 -24.46 10.00
C ARG A 398 24.54 -23.97 9.14
N LYS A 399 24.76 -22.65 9.04
CA LYS A 399 25.89 -22.09 8.27
C LYS A 399 27.25 -22.53 8.83
N LYS A 400 27.34 -22.83 10.12
CA LYS A 400 28.54 -23.40 10.76
C LYS A 400 28.64 -24.92 10.59
N GLY A 401 27.59 -25.58 10.08
CA GLY A 401 27.52 -27.03 9.93
C GLY A 401 27.21 -27.76 11.23
N GLU A 402 26.72 -27.06 12.26
CA GLU A 402 26.42 -27.63 13.58
C GLU A 402 25.08 -28.38 13.58
N ILE A 403 24.10 -27.89 12.81
CA ILE A 403 22.80 -28.54 12.60
C ILE A 403 22.44 -28.60 11.11
N PRO A 404 21.64 -29.58 10.66
CA PRO A 404 21.17 -29.63 9.28
C PRO A 404 20.01 -28.67 9.02
N PHE A 405 19.63 -28.52 7.75
CA PHE A 405 18.39 -27.84 7.35
C PHE A 405 17.14 -28.55 7.89
N ARG A 406 17.19 -29.89 7.92
CA ARG A 406 16.15 -30.74 8.51
C ARG A 406 16.70 -32.12 8.89
N ALA A 407 15.97 -32.80 9.76
CA ALA A 407 16.15 -34.22 10.02
C ALA A 407 14.84 -34.98 9.82
N VAL A 408 14.94 -36.22 9.35
CA VAL A 408 13.80 -37.11 9.10
C VAL A 408 13.97 -38.35 9.96
N VAL A 409 12.91 -38.72 10.69
CA VAL A 409 12.85 -39.96 11.47
C VAL A 409 11.63 -40.76 11.06
N ARG A 410 11.82 -42.06 10.81
CA ARG A 410 10.75 -43.01 10.52
C ARG A 410 10.66 -44.02 11.65
N VAL A 411 9.45 -44.24 12.15
CA VAL A 411 9.16 -45.11 13.29
C VAL A 411 8.12 -46.13 12.87
N ASP A 412 8.39 -47.41 13.07
CA ASP A 412 7.43 -48.48 12.82
C ASP A 412 6.20 -48.26 13.69
N ALA A 413 5.02 -48.19 13.06
CA ALA A 413 3.79 -47.85 13.76
C ALA A 413 3.35 -48.92 14.76
N LYS A 414 3.74 -50.18 14.54
CA LYS A 414 3.29 -51.31 15.36
C LYS A 414 4.24 -51.57 16.53
N THR A 415 5.54 -51.52 16.28
CA THR A 415 6.56 -51.87 17.28
C THR A 415 7.17 -50.64 17.97
N GLY A 416 7.12 -49.48 17.31
CA GLY A 416 7.86 -48.30 17.73
C GLY A 416 9.37 -48.41 17.52
N GLU A 417 9.83 -49.33 16.68
CA GLU A 417 11.22 -49.43 16.29
C GLU A 417 11.61 -48.27 15.35
N ILE A 418 12.83 -47.76 15.48
CA ILE A 418 13.35 -46.72 14.59
C ILE A 418 13.78 -47.37 13.27
N ILE A 419 13.11 -47.01 12.19
CA ILE A 419 13.38 -47.51 10.84
C ILE A 419 14.53 -46.73 10.21
N GLU A 420 14.52 -45.41 10.35
CA GLU A 420 15.47 -44.51 9.69
C GLU A 420 15.65 -43.23 10.52
N VAL A 421 16.89 -42.73 10.55
CA VAL A 421 17.24 -41.38 11.01
C VAL A 421 18.17 -40.78 9.96
N LYS A 422 17.78 -39.65 9.38
CA LYS A 422 18.52 -39.04 8.27
C LYS A 422 18.59 -37.52 8.40
N GLU A 423 19.78 -36.96 8.22
CA GLU A 423 20.00 -35.52 8.12
C GLU A 423 20.00 -35.04 6.68
N GLN A 424 19.64 -33.76 6.49
CA GLN A 424 19.79 -33.09 5.22
C GLN A 424 20.35 -31.68 5.40
N HIS A 425 21.58 -31.49 4.93
CA HIS A 425 22.34 -30.24 5.08
C HIS A 425 22.13 -29.24 3.93
N LYS A 426 21.61 -29.70 2.79
CA LYS A 426 21.39 -28.89 1.59
C LYS A 426 19.96 -28.99 1.05
N LEU A 427 19.52 -27.92 0.40
CA LEU A 427 18.25 -27.81 -0.34
C LEU A 427 18.30 -28.44 -1.76
N GLU A 428 19.42 -29.00 -2.19
CA GLU A 428 19.63 -29.44 -3.58
C GLU A 428 18.64 -30.55 -4.00
N ASN A 429 17.90 -30.30 -5.09
CA ASN A 429 16.98 -31.22 -5.80
C ASN A 429 15.75 -31.73 -5.05
N ASP A 430 15.43 -31.16 -3.90
CA ASP A 430 14.28 -31.62 -3.13
C ASP A 430 12.96 -31.02 -3.64
N VAL A 431 12.03 -31.90 -3.98
CA VAL A 431 10.67 -31.53 -4.32
C VAL A 431 9.96 -31.20 -3.00
N GLY A 432 10.09 -29.95 -2.57
CA GLY A 432 9.40 -29.25 -1.48
C GLY A 432 8.80 -30.11 -0.35
N PHE A 433 9.29 -29.87 0.88
CA PHE A 433 8.70 -30.21 2.19
C PHE A 433 9.30 -31.38 2.98
N GLY A 434 10.09 -32.26 2.36
CA GLY A 434 10.84 -33.31 3.07
C GLY A 434 10.07 -34.56 3.46
N PHE A 435 8.92 -34.76 2.82
CA PHE A 435 8.22 -36.04 2.84
C PHE A 435 8.71 -36.99 1.79
#